data_AF-A0A6G3ZSG9-F1
#
_entry.id   AF-A0A6G3ZSG9-F1
#
_cell.length_a   1.000
_cell.length_b   1.000
_cell.length_c   1.000
_cell.angle_alpha   90.00
_cell.angle_beta   90.00
_cell.angle_gamma   90.00
#
_symmetry.space_group_name_H-M   'P 1'
#
loop_
_entity.id
_entity.type
_entity.pdbx_description
1 polymer ?
#
loop_
_entity_poly.entity_id
_entity_poly.type
_entity_poly.pdbx_seq_one_letter_code
_entity_poly.pdbx_strand_id
1 'polypeptide(L)'
;MTQAIEFGPDLDEAIPETFDVCEDCGTPTVQLSSHTCPDPDTVADPSREELDRRTEQDPFPDSETVLIQQARRATSYAYHETDTNNQPLCPATTDNGLEQLTRIEAQNKRYAPCQFCHRIRRANADTGGGQ
;
A
#
# COMPACT_ATOMS: atom_id res chain seq x y z
N MET A 1 -8.97 3.65 -56.37
CA MET A 1 -8.60 2.35 -55.74
C MET A 1 -7.13 2.51 -55.39
N THR A 2 -6.73 2.62 -54.12
CA THR A 2 -6.76 1.55 -53.10
C THR A 2 -6.62 2.18 -51.71
N GLN A 3 -7.39 1.67 -50.74
CA GLN A 3 -7.34 2.05 -49.32
C GLN A 3 -6.14 1.39 -48.62
N ALA A 4 -5.55 2.08 -47.64
CA ALA A 4 -4.68 1.49 -46.60
C ALA A 4 -5.18 2.08 -45.27
N ILE A 5 -6.26 1.52 -44.70
CA ILE A 5 -6.26 0.56 -43.58
C ILE A 5 -5.50 1.12 -42.37
N GLU A 6 -6.26 1.75 -41.48
CA GLU A 6 -5.93 2.06 -40.09
C GLU A 6 -5.83 0.75 -39.30
N PHE A 7 -4.70 0.47 -38.65
CA PHE A 7 -4.57 -0.43 -37.47
C PHE A 7 -3.22 -0.15 -36.79
N GLY A 8 -3.15 0.91 -36.00
CA GLY A 8 -2.27 0.88 -34.83
C GLY A 8 -2.99 0.08 -33.74
N PRO A 9 -2.30 -0.71 -32.89
CA PRO A 9 -3.00 -1.44 -31.84
C PRO A 9 -3.73 -0.41 -30.97
N ASP A 10 -5.03 -0.59 -30.87
CA ASP A 10 -5.88 0.13 -29.95
C ASP A 10 -5.34 -0.14 -28.54
N LEU A 11 -4.72 0.87 -27.92
CA LEU A 11 -4.09 0.73 -26.59
C LEU A 11 -5.14 0.49 -25.50
N ASP A 12 -6.43 0.61 -25.80
CA ASP A 12 -7.55 0.26 -24.93
C ASP A 12 -7.77 -1.28 -24.87
N GLU A 13 -7.27 -2.02 -25.87
CA GLU A 13 -7.21 -3.49 -25.91
C GLU A 13 -5.87 -4.05 -25.40
N ALA A 14 -5.03 -3.23 -24.76
CA ALA A 14 -3.85 -3.72 -24.04
C ALA A 14 -4.30 -4.58 -22.84
N ILE A 15 -4.46 -5.87 -23.13
CA ILE A 15 -4.85 -6.99 -22.27
C ILE A 15 -4.51 -6.72 -20.79
N PRO A 16 -5.51 -6.47 -19.91
CA PRO A 16 -5.27 -6.27 -18.48
C PRO A 16 -4.57 -7.48 -17.83
N GLU A 17 -4.65 -8.65 -18.45
CA GLU A 17 -3.96 -9.89 -18.06
C GLU A 17 -2.43 -9.81 -18.18
N THR A 18 -1.88 -8.80 -18.87
CA THR A 18 -0.42 -8.59 -18.95
C THR A 18 0.13 -7.78 -17.78
N PHE A 19 -0.74 -7.09 -17.05
CA PHE A 19 -0.38 -6.23 -15.94
C PHE A 19 -0.74 -6.94 -14.64
N ASP A 20 0.27 -7.27 -13.86
CA ASP A 20 0.08 -7.74 -12.50
C ASP A 20 0.10 -6.52 -11.56
N VAL A 21 -0.69 -6.55 -10.49
CA VAL A 21 -0.80 -5.42 -9.57
C VAL A 21 0.12 -5.69 -8.39
N CYS A 22 1.09 -4.80 -8.18
CA CYS A 22 1.95 -4.91 -7.01
C CYS A 22 1.12 -4.80 -5.72
N GLU A 23 1.02 -5.87 -4.95
CA GLU A 23 0.33 -5.89 -3.65
C GLU A 23 0.89 -4.88 -2.64
N ASP A 24 2.13 -4.43 -2.87
CA ASP A 24 2.91 -3.53 -2.01
C ASP A 24 2.76 -2.04 -2.34
N CYS A 25 2.28 -1.67 -3.52
CA CYS A 25 2.11 -0.26 -3.87
C CYS A 25 0.86 0.03 -4.70
N GLY A 26 0.13 -1.02 -5.11
CA GLY A 26 -1.04 -0.96 -5.97
C GLY A 26 -0.77 -0.54 -7.40
N THR A 27 0.50 -0.39 -7.78
CA THR A 27 0.85 0.01 -9.14
C THR A 27 0.75 -1.18 -10.08
N PRO A 28 -0.03 -1.09 -11.18
CA PRO A 28 -0.05 -2.11 -12.21
C PRO A 28 1.32 -2.14 -12.92
N THR A 29 1.89 -3.33 -13.07
CA THR A 29 3.21 -3.54 -13.67
C THR A 29 3.23 -4.79 -14.54
N VAL A 30 3.94 -4.72 -15.66
CA VAL A 30 4.11 -5.85 -16.58
C VAL A 30 5.06 -6.94 -16.05
N GLN A 31 5.83 -6.66 -15.00
CA GLN A 31 6.81 -7.59 -14.46
C GLN A 31 7.09 -7.35 -12.97
N LEU A 32 6.34 -8.03 -12.09
CA LEU A 32 6.51 -7.92 -10.63
C LEU A 32 7.93 -8.24 -10.17
N SER A 33 8.59 -9.23 -10.78
CA SER A 33 9.93 -9.68 -10.38
C SER A 33 11.01 -8.59 -10.50
N SER A 34 10.78 -7.53 -11.26
CA SER A 34 11.70 -6.40 -11.42
C SER A 34 11.07 -5.07 -10.98
N HIS A 35 9.90 -5.12 -10.36
CA HIS A 35 9.21 -3.94 -9.88
C HIS A 35 9.87 -3.42 -8.60
N THR A 36 10.29 -2.15 -8.64
CA THR A 36 10.65 -1.39 -7.45
C THR A 36 9.54 -0.40 -7.17
N CYS A 37 8.93 -0.50 -5.99
CA CYS A 37 7.87 0.44 -5.63
C CYS A 37 8.42 1.87 -5.55
N PRO A 38 7.70 2.85 -6.12
CA PRO A 38 8.10 4.25 -6.06
C PRO A 38 8.13 4.77 -4.62
N ASP A 39 8.91 5.82 -4.40
CA ASP A 39 9.00 6.46 -3.09
C ASP A 39 7.64 7.10 -2.72
N PRO A 40 7.09 6.81 -1.53
CA PRO A 40 5.76 7.27 -1.13
C PRO A 40 5.64 8.81 -1.05
N ASP A 41 6.74 9.54 -0.91
CA ASP A 41 6.74 11.02 -0.88
C ASP A 41 6.59 11.63 -2.30
N THR A 42 6.88 10.83 -3.33
CA THR A 42 6.88 11.27 -4.74
C THR A 42 5.64 10.85 -5.52
N VAL A 43 4.80 9.98 -4.94
CA VAL A 43 3.57 9.49 -5.58
C VAL A 43 2.36 10.34 -5.21
N ALA A 44 1.39 10.38 -6.12
CA ALA A 44 0.11 10.99 -5.85
C ALA A 44 -0.60 10.29 -4.69
N ASP A 45 -1.44 11.04 -3.97
CA ASP A 45 -2.26 10.51 -2.90
C ASP A 45 -3.13 9.34 -3.42
N PRO A 46 -3.20 8.21 -2.70
CA PRO A 46 -3.96 7.05 -3.16
C PRO A 46 -5.44 7.38 -3.33
N SER A 47 -6.05 6.83 -4.38
CA SER A 47 -7.49 6.96 -4.57
C SER A 47 -8.26 6.25 -3.44
N ARG A 48 -9.54 6.60 -3.29
CA ARG A 48 -10.40 5.94 -2.31
C ARG A 48 -10.51 4.43 -2.55
N GLU A 49 -10.67 4.04 -3.81
CA GLU A 49 -10.73 2.63 -4.20
C GLU A 49 -9.45 1.88 -3.83
N GLU A 50 -8.29 2.54 -3.94
CA GLU A 50 -7.00 1.95 -3.53
C GLU A 50 -6.89 1.81 -2.00
N LEU A 51 -7.41 2.77 -1.23
CA LEU A 51 -7.43 2.68 0.24
C LEU A 51 -8.35 1.55 0.74
N ASP A 52 -9.53 1.42 0.14
CA ASP A 52 -10.47 0.33 0.43
C ASP A 52 -9.83 -1.03 0.05
N ARG A 53 -9.24 -1.15 -1.14
CA ARG A 53 -8.54 -2.37 -1.59
C ARG A 53 -7.43 -2.79 -0.63
N ARG A 54 -6.61 -1.84 -0.17
CA ARG A 54 -5.53 -2.10 0.80
C ARG A 54 -6.07 -2.58 2.15
N THR A 55 -7.22 -2.07 2.57
CA THR A 55 -7.90 -2.48 3.80
C THR A 55 -8.43 -3.90 3.67
N GLU A 56 -9.06 -4.23 2.55
CA GLU A 56 -9.56 -5.58 2.26
C GLU A 56 -8.45 -6.64 2.15
N GLN A 57 -7.26 -6.21 1.70
CA GLN A 57 -6.08 -7.07 1.57
C GLN A 57 -5.25 -7.19 2.85
N ASP A 58 -5.59 -6.46 3.92
CA ASP A 58 -4.82 -6.46 5.16
C ASP A 58 -5.05 -7.78 5.92
N PRO A 59 -4.08 -8.70 5.96
CA PRO A 59 -4.30 -10.06 6.46
C PRO A 59 -4.19 -10.16 8.00
N PHE A 60 -3.91 -9.04 8.66
CA PHE A 60 -3.53 -9.00 10.05
C PHE A 60 -4.74 -8.74 10.97
N PRO A 61 -4.71 -9.22 12.23
CA PRO A 61 -5.88 -9.22 13.11
C PRO A 61 -6.42 -7.82 13.46
N ASP A 62 -7.73 -7.66 13.39
CA ASP A 62 -8.47 -6.42 13.69
C ASP A 62 -8.17 -5.79 15.06
N SER A 63 -7.81 -6.62 16.04
CA SER A 63 -7.57 -6.22 17.41
C SER A 63 -6.17 -5.68 17.68
N GLU A 64 -5.24 -5.72 16.71
CA GLU A 64 -3.90 -5.20 16.91
C GLU A 64 -3.87 -3.68 17.01
N THR A 65 -2.96 -3.16 17.83
CA THR A 65 -2.73 -1.73 17.98
C THR A 65 -1.87 -1.20 16.84
N VAL A 66 -2.37 -0.18 16.16
CA VAL A 66 -1.69 0.56 15.09
C VAL A 66 -1.52 2.02 15.47
N LEU A 67 -0.55 2.69 14.86
CA LEU A 67 -0.26 4.10 15.09
C LEU A 67 -0.75 4.94 13.92
N ILE A 68 -1.53 5.97 14.23
CA ILE A 68 -1.94 6.98 13.26
C ILE A 68 -1.03 8.17 13.41
N GLN A 69 -0.33 8.50 12.33
CA GLN A 69 0.43 9.73 12.25
C GLN A 69 -0.51 10.86 11.80
N GLN A 70 -0.82 11.80 12.69
CA GLN A 70 -1.58 12.99 12.32
C GLN A 70 -0.66 13.96 11.55
N ALA A 71 -0.55 13.82 10.23
CA ALA A 71 0.21 14.78 9.43
C ALA A 71 -0.46 16.16 9.41
N ARG A 72 0.33 17.21 9.67
CA ARG A 72 -0.09 18.62 9.54
C ARG A 72 -0.43 19.05 8.10
N ARG A 73 -0.24 18.16 7.12
CA ARG A 73 -0.59 18.35 5.72
C ARG A 73 -1.32 17.11 5.22
N ALA A 74 -2.64 17.13 5.36
CA ALA A 74 -3.70 16.50 4.54
C ALA A 74 -3.60 15.07 3.95
N THR A 75 -2.54 14.28 4.11
CA THR A 75 -2.35 13.07 3.28
C THR A 75 -1.92 11.80 4.02
N SER A 76 -1.90 11.79 5.35
CA SER A 76 -1.63 10.54 6.08
C SER A 76 -2.91 9.71 6.22
N TYR A 77 -3.35 9.09 5.14
CA TYR A 77 -4.41 8.07 5.14
C TYR A 77 -3.88 6.68 5.54
N ALA A 78 -2.72 6.63 6.22
CA ALA A 78 -2.06 5.38 6.57
C ALA A 78 -2.01 5.17 8.10
N TYR A 79 -2.24 3.93 8.53
CA TYR A 79 -1.87 3.46 9.86
C TYR A 79 -0.56 2.67 9.81
N HIS A 80 0.25 2.81 10.84
CA HIS A 80 1.57 2.19 10.96
C HIS A 80 1.53 1.02 11.93
N GLU A 81 2.06 -0.12 11.48
CA GLU A 81 2.30 -1.28 12.33
C GLU A 81 3.32 -0.97 13.42
N THR A 82 3.15 -1.58 14.58
CA THR A 82 4.03 -1.40 15.73
C THR A 82 5.01 -2.55 15.93
N ASP A 83 6.20 -2.24 16.47
CA ASP A 83 7.10 -3.21 17.07
C ASP A 83 6.71 -3.51 18.54
N THR A 84 7.45 -4.40 19.19
CA THR A 84 7.32 -4.74 20.61
C THR A 84 7.44 -3.57 21.60
N ASN A 85 8.03 -2.44 21.18
CA ASN A 85 8.19 -1.22 21.96
C ASN A 85 7.12 -0.16 21.63
N ASN A 86 6.06 -0.53 20.90
CA ASN A 86 5.02 0.38 20.40
C ASN A 86 5.57 1.51 19.52
N GLN A 87 6.69 1.29 18.81
CA GLN A 87 7.19 2.23 17.81
C GLN A 87 6.77 1.78 16.41
N PRO A 88 6.63 2.70 15.44
CA PRO A 88 6.33 2.30 14.07
C PRO A 88 7.45 1.41 13.51
N LEU A 89 7.08 0.34 12.79
CA LEU A 89 8.06 -0.52 12.10
C LEU A 89 8.82 0.23 11.00
N CYS A 90 8.20 1.26 10.43
CA CYS A 90 8.81 2.12 9.41
C CYS A 90 9.46 3.35 10.04
N PRO A 91 10.38 4.05 9.34
CA PRO A 91 10.97 5.31 9.80
C PRO A 91 9.98 6.49 9.70
N ALA A 92 8.76 6.33 10.23
CA ALA A 92 7.77 7.40 10.28
C ALA A 92 8.11 8.40 11.38
N THR A 93 8.05 9.69 11.04
CA THR A 93 8.34 10.79 11.97
C THR A 93 7.33 10.88 13.11
N THR A 94 7.72 10.59 14.35
CA THR A 94 6.81 10.60 15.50
C THR A 94 6.60 11.97 16.15
N ASP A 95 7.15 13.03 15.54
CA ASP A 95 7.30 14.38 16.14
C ASP A 95 5.97 15.09 16.44
N ASN A 96 4.89 14.75 15.74
CA ASN A 96 3.57 15.39 15.92
C ASN A 96 2.62 14.60 16.83
N GLY A 97 3.13 13.60 17.56
CA GLY A 97 2.31 12.69 18.33
C GLY A 97 1.66 11.61 17.45
N LEU A 98 1.50 10.43 18.02
CA LEU A 98 0.87 9.28 17.37
C LEU A 98 -0.40 8.95 18.15
N GLU A 99 -1.52 8.82 17.44
CA GLU A 99 -2.76 8.30 18.01
C GLU A 99 -2.72 6.77 17.92
N GLN A 100 -2.95 6.09 19.04
CA GLN A 100 -3.06 4.62 19.08
C GLN A 100 -4.52 4.23 18.91
N LEU A 101 -4.79 3.39 17.92
CA LEU A 101 -6.09 2.81 17.65
C LEU A 101 -5.94 1.30 17.47
N THR A 102 -7.03 0.56 17.65
CA THR A 102 -7.09 -0.78 17.06
C THR A 102 -7.12 -0.68 15.54
N ARG A 103 -6.61 -1.71 14.85
CA ARG A 103 -6.65 -1.79 13.37
C ARG A 103 -8.06 -1.56 12.85
N ILE A 104 -9.06 -2.20 13.43
CA ILE A 104 -10.46 -2.03 13.01
C ILE A 104 -10.96 -0.59 13.21
N GLU A 105 -10.54 0.09 14.27
CA GLU A 105 -10.87 1.52 14.45
C GLU A 105 -10.19 2.40 13.40
N ALA A 106 -8.93 2.11 13.06
CA ALA A 106 -8.21 2.81 12.01
C ALA A 106 -8.88 2.62 10.63
N GLN A 107 -9.25 1.38 10.28
CA GLN A 107 -9.96 1.06 9.05
C GLN A 107 -11.35 1.71 9.00
N ASN A 108 -12.10 1.70 10.11
CA ASN A 108 -13.38 2.40 10.22
C ASN A 108 -13.25 3.92 10.02
N LYS A 109 -12.11 4.49 10.46
CA LYS A 109 -11.75 5.89 10.21
C LYS A 109 -11.16 6.14 8.81
N ARG A 110 -11.15 5.13 7.94
CA ARG A 110 -10.67 5.19 6.54
C ARG A 110 -9.16 5.38 6.42
N TYR A 111 -8.41 4.92 7.40
CA TYR A 111 -6.97 4.71 7.24
C TYR A 111 -6.73 3.33 6.60
N ALA A 112 -5.73 3.23 5.74
CA ALA A 112 -5.25 2.01 5.10
C ALA A 112 -3.89 1.59 5.69
N PRO A 113 -3.44 0.34 5.52
CA PRO A 113 -2.14 -0.09 6.01
C PRO A 113 -1.00 0.67 5.32
N CYS A 114 -0.04 1.14 6.12
CA CYS A 114 1.22 1.68 5.61
C CYS A 114 1.95 0.60 4.82
N GLN A 115 2.15 0.83 3.54
CA GLN A 115 2.75 -0.14 2.63
C GLN A 115 4.18 -0.55 3.04
N PHE A 116 4.96 0.39 3.58
CA PHE A 116 6.30 0.08 4.09
C PHE A 116 6.26 -0.84 5.31
N CYS A 117 5.36 -0.58 6.25
CA CYS A 117 5.12 -1.45 7.39
C CYS A 117 4.64 -2.85 6.96
N HIS A 118 3.73 -2.90 5.99
CA HIS A 118 3.20 -4.14 5.42
C HIS A 118 4.32 -4.98 4.78
N ARG A 119 5.24 -4.35 4.03
CA ARG A 119 6.44 -4.99 3.48
C ARG A 119 7.33 -5.59 4.56
N ILE A 120 7.63 -4.80 5.60
CA ILE A 120 8.47 -5.25 6.72
C ILE A 120 7.82 -6.46 7.40
N ARG A 121 6.51 -6.42 7.65
CA ARG A 121 5.81 -7.55 8.28
C ARG A 121 5.82 -8.80 7.39
N ARG A 122 5.58 -8.67 6.08
CA ARG A 122 5.68 -9.80 5.13
C ARG A 122 7.09 -10.39 5.13
N ALA A 123 8.13 -9.55 5.05
CA ALA A 123 9.52 -10.01 5.09
C ALA A 123 9.86 -10.71 6.42
N ASN A 124 9.37 -10.20 7.55
CA ASN A 124 9.57 -10.81 8.87
C ASN A 124 8.83 -12.15 9.02
N ALA A 125 7.62 -12.27 8.45
CA ALA A 125 6.85 -13.52 8.44
C ALA A 125 7.55 -14.61 7.61
N ASP A 126 8.11 -14.24 6.45
CA ASP A 126 8.86 -15.16 5.58
C ASP A 126 10.17 -15.63 6.25
N THR A 127 10.83 -14.74 7.00
CA THR A 127 12.08 -15.06 7.71
C THR A 127 11.84 -15.81 9.03
N GLY A 128 10.64 -15.70 9.62
CA GLY A 128 10.25 -16.35 10.87
C GLY A 128 9.81 -17.82 10.74
N GLY A 129 9.73 -18.35 9.51
CA GLY A 129 9.37 -19.74 9.21
C GLY A 129 10.52 -20.76 9.34
N GLY A 130 11.61 -20.39 10.01
CA GLY A 130 12.76 -21.26 10.22
C GLY A 130 13.43 -21.00 11.56
N GLN A 131 12.92 -21.64 12.61
CA GLN A 131 13.67 -22.18 13.76
C GLN A 131 12.74 -22.97 14.69
#